data_AF-A0A411YDX3-F1
#
_entry.id   AF-A0A411YDX3-F1
#
_cell.length_a   1.000
_cell.length_b   1.000
_cell.length_c   1.000
_cell.angle_alpha   90.00
_cell.angle_beta   90.00
_cell.angle_gamma   90.00
#
_symmetry.space_group_name_H-M   'P 1'
#
loop_
_entity.id
_entity.type
_entity.pdbx_description
1 polymer ?
#
loop_
_entity_poly.entity_id
_entity_poly.type
_entity_poly.pdbx_seq_one_letter_code
_entity_poly.pdbx_strand_id
1 'polypeptide(L)'
;MGFNLDDLTPAPRGEVQIQPDAAREARERASGTRSIRDVARHGRYLVDPDGREWLAYDGELHRVSGPGLRAGLQTLFGGRPEEVGWRALDERGRITDEHAIDFFGGPRGIEEQIREGFVDDPPRGRFVVTDAGEHYFVANRRVHRAGGAGIQSGLMSLYGEPERVSESDLDAMGERHDTRALDVFGGPMGIERTIHGDFVQESLVGDDEPRDRDALNRIRDDLSEWGLGSLADWVWEQIQAGRSETEIMRDLRDRPEYQQRFPSISERREQGLTPVSEQEVIQYEEDVRRIMRQSGMPEGFYDSPQQIQELLVDDLSPREVEQRVQEGFVRVDQQPEEVLDAFGELFGANNRQALASFILDPDRSLPQLERAVDMAGVRGAGSIGGFQVSEDRAERIAGMGFGFEEAQPRFQEAGQLRPLADDLPWERGEFTEGQLVDAAFEVDVDATERMRRRQELRQSPFEGAGGALLGQEGLGVGPAD
;
A
#
# COMPACT_ATOMS: atom_id res chain seq x y z
N MET A 1 -6.30 -66.76 -14.68
CA MET A 1 -4.85 -66.81 -14.96
C MET A 1 -4.39 -65.36 -15.04
N GLY A 2 -3.59 -64.77 -14.17
CA GLY A 2 -2.71 -65.24 -13.10
C GLY A 2 -1.49 -64.30 -13.08
N PHE A 3 -1.20 -63.66 -11.93
CA PHE A 3 0.09 -63.10 -11.43
C PHE A 3 0.89 -62.10 -12.34
N ASN A 4 1.71 -61.16 -11.86
CA ASN A 4 2.36 -60.97 -10.57
C ASN A 4 2.74 -59.48 -10.34
N LEU A 5 2.86 -59.09 -9.07
CA LEU A 5 3.58 -57.91 -8.59
C LEU A 5 5.09 -58.18 -8.53
N ASP A 6 5.86 -57.08 -8.55
CA ASP A 6 7.24 -56.93 -8.09
C ASP A 6 8.37 -57.51 -8.96
N ASP A 7 9.04 -56.62 -9.71
CA ASP A 7 10.46 -56.35 -9.45
C ASP A 7 10.92 -55.00 -10.04
N LEU A 8 11.19 -54.05 -9.14
CA LEU A 8 12.36 -53.16 -9.07
C LEU A 8 12.45 -51.90 -9.98
N THR A 9 12.24 -50.75 -9.30
CA THR A 9 12.68 -49.33 -9.45
C THR A 9 13.86 -48.96 -10.39
N PRO A 10 14.11 -47.65 -10.70
CA PRO A 10 13.44 -46.39 -10.31
C PRO A 10 13.06 -45.44 -11.49
N ALA A 11 12.35 -44.36 -11.13
CA ALA A 11 11.73 -43.34 -11.99
C ALA A 11 12.63 -42.63 -13.02
N PRO A 12 12.03 -42.09 -14.10
CA PRO A 12 12.41 -40.81 -14.67
C PRO A 12 11.33 -39.75 -14.43
N ARG A 13 11.80 -38.55 -14.04
CA ARG A 13 11.02 -37.32 -13.94
C ARG A 13 10.45 -36.97 -15.32
N GLY A 14 9.13 -37.04 -15.47
CA GLY A 14 8.40 -36.57 -16.65
C GLY A 14 7.55 -35.37 -16.30
N GLU A 15 7.82 -34.25 -16.98
CA GLU A 15 7.03 -33.03 -16.96
C GLU A 15 5.55 -33.31 -17.25
N VAL A 16 4.67 -32.83 -16.36
CA VAL A 16 3.24 -32.81 -16.60
C VAL A 16 2.93 -31.57 -17.44
N GLN A 17 2.61 -31.75 -18.71
CA GLN A 17 1.91 -30.75 -19.52
C GLN A 17 0.54 -30.48 -18.91
N ILE A 18 0.37 -29.32 -18.28
CA ILE A 18 -0.94 -28.83 -17.83
C ILE A 18 -1.60 -28.12 -19.02
N GLN A 19 -2.79 -28.60 -19.41
CA GLN A 19 -3.62 -27.96 -20.44
C GLN A 19 -4.01 -26.52 -19.99
N PRO A 20 -3.94 -25.52 -20.88
CA PRO A 20 -4.09 -24.10 -20.52
C PRO A 20 -5.47 -23.71 -19.96
N ASP A 21 -6.51 -24.52 -20.16
CA ASP A 21 -7.86 -24.20 -19.66
C ASP A 21 -8.04 -24.52 -18.17
N ALA A 22 -7.31 -25.49 -17.61
CA ALA A 22 -7.36 -25.80 -16.18
C ALA A 22 -6.63 -24.75 -15.32
N ALA A 23 -5.60 -24.10 -15.88
CA ALA A 23 -4.88 -23.02 -15.22
C ALA A 23 -5.70 -21.72 -15.16
N ARG A 24 -6.60 -21.51 -16.13
CA ARG A 24 -7.53 -20.38 -16.14
C ARG A 24 -8.66 -20.57 -15.11
N GLU A 25 -9.23 -21.78 -15.04
CA GLU A 25 -10.23 -22.12 -14.01
C GLU A 25 -9.66 -22.14 -12.58
N ALA A 26 -8.36 -22.43 -12.43
CA ALA A 26 -7.66 -22.31 -11.15
C ALA A 26 -7.34 -20.85 -10.78
N ARG A 27 -7.06 -19.98 -11.76
CA ARG A 27 -6.82 -18.54 -11.54
C ARG A 27 -8.12 -17.77 -11.25
N GLU A 28 -9.22 -18.12 -11.92
CA GLU A 28 -10.54 -17.53 -11.65
C GLU A 28 -11.12 -17.97 -10.28
N ARG A 29 -10.69 -19.12 -9.73
CA ARG A 29 -11.00 -19.52 -8.34
C ARG A 29 -10.01 -19.00 -7.30
N ALA A 30 -8.85 -18.48 -7.71
CA ALA A 30 -7.79 -17.96 -6.82
C ALA A 30 -7.86 -16.45 -6.58
N SER A 31 -8.85 -15.73 -7.16
CA SER A 31 -9.09 -14.30 -6.89
C SER A 31 -9.66 -14.02 -5.48
N GLY A 32 -9.90 -15.06 -4.67
CA GLY A 32 -10.33 -14.97 -3.27
C GLY A 32 -9.27 -15.44 -2.27
N THR A 33 -7.97 -15.38 -2.62
CA THR A 33 -6.90 -15.90 -1.74
C THR A 33 -6.67 -14.96 -0.56
N ARG A 34 -7.53 -15.08 0.45
CA ARG A 34 -7.28 -14.59 1.81
C ARG A 34 -6.02 -15.27 2.35
N SER A 35 -5.16 -14.50 3.00
CA SER A 35 -3.85 -14.97 3.44
C SER A 35 -3.98 -16.21 4.32
N ILE A 36 -3.19 -17.24 4.04
CA ILE A 36 -3.07 -18.44 4.87
C ILE A 36 -2.74 -18.08 6.34
N ARG A 37 -2.06 -16.94 6.57
CA ARG A 37 -1.81 -16.42 7.93
C ARG A 37 -3.06 -15.90 8.62
N ASP A 38 -4.03 -15.34 7.91
CA ASP A 38 -5.27 -14.84 8.51
C ASP A 38 -6.20 -15.99 8.85
N VAL A 39 -6.27 -17.01 7.98
CA VAL A 39 -6.98 -18.26 8.27
C VAL A 39 -6.35 -18.96 9.49
N ALA A 40 -5.01 -18.99 9.59
CA ALA A 40 -4.33 -19.57 10.75
C ALA A 40 -4.55 -18.79 12.05
N ARG A 41 -4.72 -17.47 11.99
CA ARG A 41 -4.95 -16.62 13.17
C ARG A 41 -6.39 -16.60 13.64
N HIS A 42 -7.36 -16.64 12.73
CA HIS A 42 -8.77 -16.38 13.06
C HIS A 42 -9.70 -17.53 12.67
N GLY A 43 -9.17 -18.62 12.09
CA GLY A 43 -9.95 -19.82 11.75
C GLY A 43 -9.93 -20.89 12.85
N ARG A 44 -10.85 -21.85 12.76
CA ARG A 44 -10.88 -23.07 13.59
C ARG A 44 -11.12 -24.30 12.73
N TYR A 45 -10.39 -25.37 13.02
CA TYR A 45 -10.51 -26.65 12.34
C TYR A 45 -11.27 -27.66 13.20
N LEU A 46 -12.42 -28.12 12.72
CA LEU A 46 -13.44 -28.83 13.49
C LEU A 46 -13.78 -30.18 12.87
N VAL A 47 -14.29 -31.10 13.68
CA VAL A 47 -14.87 -32.37 13.23
C VAL A 47 -16.23 -32.59 13.88
N ASP A 48 -17.21 -32.91 13.05
CA ASP A 48 -18.55 -33.23 13.53
C ASP A 48 -18.63 -34.67 14.06
N PRO A 49 -19.69 -35.04 14.78
CA PRO A 49 -19.84 -36.39 15.35
C PRO A 49 -19.99 -37.51 14.31
N ASP A 50 -20.26 -37.17 13.05
CA ASP A 50 -20.25 -38.12 11.93
C ASP A 50 -18.85 -38.27 11.29
N GLY A 51 -17.84 -37.58 11.84
CA GLY A 51 -16.45 -37.62 11.40
C GLY A 51 -16.16 -36.72 10.18
N ARG A 52 -17.03 -35.76 9.86
CA ARG A 52 -16.79 -34.80 8.76
C ARG A 52 -16.05 -33.58 9.28
N GLU A 53 -15.07 -33.15 8.51
CA GLU A 53 -14.18 -32.05 8.90
C GLU A 53 -14.64 -30.72 8.30
N TRP A 54 -14.47 -29.64 9.06
CA TRP A 54 -14.95 -28.29 8.75
C TRP A 54 -13.91 -27.24 9.12
N LEU A 55 -13.86 -26.14 8.37
CA LEU A 55 -13.11 -24.93 8.69
C LEU A 55 -14.13 -23.83 9.00
N ALA A 56 -14.16 -23.36 10.24
CA ALA A 56 -14.93 -22.17 10.62
C ALA A 56 -14.02 -20.94 10.52
N TYR A 57 -14.38 -19.96 9.71
CA TYR A 57 -13.59 -18.75 9.50
C TYR A 57 -14.51 -17.64 8.99
N ASP A 58 -14.34 -16.42 9.51
CA ASP A 58 -15.12 -15.24 9.08
C ASP A 58 -16.65 -15.42 9.18
N GLY A 59 -17.11 -16.12 10.24
CA GLY A 59 -18.53 -16.40 10.45
C GLY A 59 -19.12 -17.51 9.57
N GLU A 60 -18.34 -18.09 8.64
CA GLU A 60 -18.79 -19.15 7.74
C GLU A 60 -18.15 -20.51 8.07
N LEU A 61 -18.86 -21.58 7.69
CA LEU A 61 -18.40 -22.97 7.80
C LEU A 61 -18.14 -23.55 6.42
N HIS A 62 -16.88 -23.87 6.16
CA HIS A 62 -16.46 -24.49 4.90
C HIS A 62 -16.18 -25.97 5.12
N ARG A 63 -16.80 -26.83 4.30
CA ARG A 63 -16.57 -28.27 4.37
C ARG A 63 -15.17 -28.62 3.87
N VAL A 64 -14.42 -29.37 4.67
CA VAL A 64 -13.08 -29.83 4.28
C VAL A 64 -13.22 -31.13 3.51
N SER A 65 -13.11 -31.01 2.18
CA SER A 65 -13.14 -32.15 1.27
C SER A 65 -11.82 -32.27 0.53
N GLY A 66 -11.17 -33.42 0.68
CA GLY A 66 -9.95 -33.77 -0.07
C GLY A 66 -8.70 -33.89 0.81
N PRO A 67 -7.80 -34.83 0.48
CA PRO A 67 -6.66 -35.17 1.33
C PRO A 67 -5.62 -34.04 1.44
N GLY A 68 -5.46 -33.19 0.41
CA GLY A 68 -4.50 -32.07 0.42
C GLY A 68 -4.91 -30.93 1.35
N LEU A 69 -6.19 -30.52 1.30
CA LEU A 69 -6.72 -29.47 2.18
C LEU A 69 -6.68 -29.91 3.66
N ARG A 70 -7.06 -31.17 3.93
CA ARG A 70 -6.94 -31.80 5.25
C ARG A 70 -5.51 -31.74 5.78
N ALA A 71 -4.51 -32.15 5.00
CA ALA A 71 -3.12 -32.14 5.42
C ALA A 71 -2.60 -30.71 5.68
N GLY A 72 -3.04 -29.74 4.88
CA GLY A 72 -2.72 -28.32 5.08
C GLY A 72 -3.30 -27.78 6.39
N LEU A 73 -4.58 -28.03 6.64
CA LEU A 73 -5.25 -27.57 7.87
C LEU A 73 -4.71 -28.27 9.13
N GLN A 74 -4.44 -29.57 9.08
CA GLN A 74 -3.78 -30.27 10.19
C GLN A 74 -2.40 -29.69 10.51
N THR A 75 -1.66 -29.24 9.49
CA THR A 75 -0.36 -28.58 9.69
C THR A 75 -0.54 -27.18 10.29
N LEU A 76 -1.49 -26.41 9.78
CA LEU A 76 -1.78 -25.03 10.20
C LEU A 76 -2.30 -24.95 11.64
N PHE A 77 -3.16 -25.89 12.04
CA PHE A 77 -3.83 -25.90 13.34
C PHE A 77 -3.21 -26.89 14.34
N GLY A 78 -2.01 -27.39 14.06
CA GLY A 78 -1.23 -28.18 15.02
C GLY A 78 -1.75 -29.60 15.29
N GLY A 79 -2.51 -30.19 14.38
CA GLY A 79 -2.90 -31.60 14.43
C GLY A 79 -4.39 -31.86 14.17
N ARG A 80 -5.02 -32.63 15.08
CA ARG A 80 -6.38 -33.14 14.88
C ARG A 80 -7.44 -32.03 15.05
N PRO A 81 -8.54 -32.09 14.27
CA PRO A 81 -9.66 -31.15 14.41
C PRO A 81 -10.32 -31.23 15.79
N GLU A 82 -10.90 -30.12 16.25
CA GLU A 82 -11.68 -30.01 17.49
C GLU A 82 -13.04 -30.72 17.32
N GLU A 83 -13.37 -31.64 18.23
CA GLU A 83 -14.67 -32.32 18.22
C GLU A 83 -15.78 -31.39 18.70
N VAL A 84 -16.82 -31.21 17.89
CA VAL A 84 -17.99 -30.39 18.22
C VAL A 84 -19.28 -31.22 18.20
N GLY A 85 -20.19 -31.00 19.16
CA GLY A 85 -21.47 -31.71 19.25
C GLY A 85 -22.58 -31.09 18.39
N TRP A 86 -23.47 -31.91 17.83
CA TRP A 86 -24.59 -31.54 16.92
C TRP A 86 -25.62 -30.50 17.46
N ARG A 87 -25.46 -29.94 18.65
CA ARG A 87 -26.37 -28.90 19.17
C ARG A 87 -26.06 -27.49 18.67
N ALA A 88 -24.95 -27.29 17.97
CA ALA A 88 -24.51 -25.98 17.48
C ALA A 88 -24.95 -25.65 16.04
N LEU A 89 -25.55 -26.59 15.31
CA LEU A 89 -25.85 -26.45 13.88
C LEU A 89 -27.23 -27.03 13.54
N ASP A 90 -27.98 -26.38 12.65
CA ASP A 90 -29.25 -26.91 12.12
C ASP A 90 -29.02 -28.04 11.08
N GLU A 91 -30.11 -28.67 10.62
CA GLU A 91 -30.09 -29.76 9.63
C GLU A 91 -29.47 -29.36 8.27
N ARG A 92 -29.22 -28.07 8.05
CA ARG A 92 -28.59 -27.51 6.84
C ARG A 92 -27.17 -27.03 7.11
N GLY A 93 -26.62 -27.27 8.30
CA GLY A 93 -25.27 -26.89 8.71
C GLY A 93 -25.11 -25.39 9.01
N ARG A 94 -26.20 -24.68 9.31
CA ARG A 94 -26.17 -23.27 9.71
C ARG A 94 -26.09 -23.14 11.22
N ILE A 95 -25.33 -22.18 11.70
CA ILE A 95 -25.28 -21.81 13.11
C ILE A 95 -26.65 -21.22 13.49
N THR A 96 -27.29 -21.79 14.51
CA THR A 96 -28.56 -21.26 15.01
C THR A 96 -28.33 -20.23 16.12
N ASP A 97 -29.13 -19.17 16.11
CA ASP A 97 -28.98 -17.94 16.92
C ASP A 97 -28.84 -18.15 18.44
N GLU A 98 -29.24 -19.29 19.00
CA GLU A 98 -29.12 -19.55 20.46
C GLU A 98 -27.71 -19.93 20.93
N HIS A 99 -26.76 -20.26 20.04
CA HIS A 99 -25.40 -20.70 20.43
C HIS A 99 -24.24 -20.01 19.68
N ALA A 100 -24.50 -18.98 18.87
CA ALA A 100 -23.44 -18.17 18.27
C ALA A 100 -22.50 -17.53 19.33
N ILE A 101 -23.02 -17.33 20.54
CA ILE A 101 -22.28 -16.77 21.68
C ILE A 101 -21.21 -17.74 22.23
N ASP A 102 -21.42 -19.06 22.12
CA ASP A 102 -20.37 -20.03 22.50
C ASP A 102 -19.22 -20.05 21.48
N PHE A 103 -19.48 -19.64 20.23
CA PHE A 103 -18.51 -19.72 19.13
C PHE A 103 -17.62 -18.48 19.00
N PHE A 104 -18.13 -17.30 19.39
CA PHE A 104 -17.39 -16.02 19.32
C PHE A 104 -17.01 -15.42 20.67
N GLY A 105 -17.35 -16.04 21.80
CA GLY A 105 -17.09 -15.41 23.09
C GLY A 105 -17.41 -16.26 24.31
N GLY A 106 -17.12 -17.57 24.28
CA GLY A 106 -17.19 -18.40 25.47
C GLY A 106 -16.26 -17.91 26.61
N PRO A 107 -16.48 -18.36 27.85
CA PRO A 107 -16.00 -17.79 29.13
C PRO A 107 -14.49 -17.58 29.31
N ARG A 108 -13.64 -18.05 28.39
CA ARG A 108 -12.20 -17.73 28.38
C ARG A 108 -11.89 -16.41 27.67
N GLY A 109 -12.72 -15.97 26.72
CA GLY A 109 -12.42 -14.81 25.87
C GLY A 109 -12.35 -13.49 26.63
N ILE A 110 -13.28 -13.24 27.55
CA ILE A 110 -13.32 -11.97 28.30
C ILE A 110 -12.18 -11.91 29.33
N GLU A 111 -11.90 -13.03 30.01
CA GLU A 111 -10.84 -13.12 31.01
C GLU A 111 -9.44 -13.01 30.38
N GLU A 112 -9.28 -13.53 29.16
CA GLU A 112 -8.03 -13.49 28.38
C GLU A 112 -7.85 -12.12 27.70
N GLN A 113 -8.91 -11.48 27.21
CA GLN A 113 -8.87 -10.10 26.69
C GLN A 113 -8.52 -9.07 27.78
N ILE A 114 -8.97 -9.27 29.02
CA ILE A 114 -8.58 -8.41 30.16
C ILE A 114 -7.13 -8.69 30.58
N ARG A 115 -6.69 -9.95 30.55
CA ARG A 115 -5.29 -10.33 30.85
C ARG A 115 -4.30 -9.81 29.80
N GLU A 116 -4.72 -9.74 28.54
CA GLU A 116 -3.93 -9.25 27.41
C GLU A 116 -4.04 -7.73 27.19
N GLY A 117 -4.81 -7.01 28.01
CA GLY A 117 -4.86 -5.55 28.00
C GLY A 117 -5.72 -4.94 26.89
N PHE A 118 -6.71 -5.68 26.35
CA PHE A 118 -7.63 -5.17 25.32
C PHE A 118 -8.79 -4.34 25.88
N VAL A 119 -9.05 -4.40 27.20
CA VAL A 119 -10.06 -3.60 27.89
C VAL A 119 -9.42 -2.99 29.14
N ASP A 120 -9.11 -1.70 29.10
CA ASP A 120 -8.36 -1.00 30.16
C ASP A 120 -9.18 -0.73 31.44
N ASP A 121 -10.51 -0.70 31.37
CA ASP A 121 -11.38 -0.52 32.55
C ASP A 121 -12.78 -1.14 32.27
N PRO A 122 -13.23 -2.17 33.01
CA PRO A 122 -14.57 -2.71 32.82
C PRO A 122 -15.62 -1.64 33.16
N PRO A 123 -16.75 -1.58 32.41
CA PRO A 123 -17.75 -0.54 32.61
C PRO A 123 -18.27 -0.55 34.06
N ARG A 124 -18.33 0.62 34.70
CA ARG A 124 -18.89 0.73 36.05
C ARG A 124 -20.39 0.46 36.01
N GLY A 125 -20.83 -0.62 36.65
CA GLY A 125 -22.22 -1.03 36.67
C GLY A 125 -22.56 -2.02 37.77
N ARG A 126 -23.81 -2.47 37.78
CA ARG A 126 -24.36 -3.43 38.74
C ARG A 126 -24.98 -4.60 38.00
N PHE A 127 -24.60 -5.82 38.39
CA PHE A 127 -25.27 -7.03 37.93
C PHE A 127 -26.41 -7.36 38.88
N VAL A 128 -27.64 -7.47 38.36
CA VAL A 128 -28.85 -7.67 39.15
C VAL A 128 -29.69 -8.82 38.61
N VAL A 129 -30.51 -9.42 39.45
CA VAL A 129 -31.47 -10.46 39.09
C VAL A 129 -32.84 -10.13 39.69
N THR A 130 -33.89 -10.23 38.88
CA THR A 130 -35.26 -9.95 39.34
C THR A 130 -35.84 -11.11 40.13
N ASP A 131 -36.95 -10.87 40.83
CA ASP A 131 -37.72 -11.93 41.50
C ASP A 131 -38.23 -13.00 40.52
N ALA A 132 -38.38 -12.65 39.24
CA ALA A 132 -38.72 -13.58 38.15
C ALA A 132 -37.52 -14.42 37.67
N GLY A 133 -36.33 -14.19 38.22
CA GLY A 133 -35.10 -14.90 37.85
C GLY A 133 -34.42 -14.38 36.59
N GLU A 134 -34.79 -13.19 36.12
CA GLU A 134 -34.18 -12.58 34.94
C GLU A 134 -32.96 -11.75 35.31
N HIS A 135 -31.86 -11.93 34.59
CA HIS A 135 -30.60 -11.27 34.87
C HIS A 135 -30.44 -9.99 34.03
N TYR A 136 -29.90 -8.94 34.63
CA TYR A 136 -29.69 -7.64 34.00
C TYR A 136 -28.36 -7.02 34.42
N PHE A 137 -27.75 -6.24 33.53
CA PHE A 137 -26.64 -5.36 33.87
C PHE A 137 -27.10 -3.90 33.79
N VAL A 138 -26.87 -3.16 34.85
CA VAL A 138 -27.29 -1.77 35.01
C VAL A 138 -26.07 -0.87 35.02
N ALA A 139 -25.93 -0.03 34.00
CA ALA A 139 -24.86 0.95 33.90
C ALA A 139 -25.42 2.28 33.36
N ASN A 140 -24.93 3.41 33.85
CA ASN A 140 -25.31 4.75 33.35
C ASN A 140 -26.83 4.98 33.23
N ARG A 141 -27.63 4.49 34.18
CA ARG A 141 -29.11 4.55 34.19
C ARG A 141 -29.78 3.84 33.00
N ARG A 142 -29.10 2.84 32.43
CA ARG A 142 -29.65 1.91 31.44
C ARG A 142 -29.67 0.51 32.00
N VAL A 143 -30.73 -0.22 31.70
CA VAL A 143 -30.94 -1.61 32.12
C VAL A 143 -30.85 -2.50 30.89
N HIS A 144 -29.82 -3.34 30.84
CA HIS A 144 -29.56 -4.27 29.74
C HIS A 144 -29.88 -5.69 30.16
N ARG A 145 -30.68 -6.41 29.38
CA ARG A 145 -31.01 -7.81 29.66
C ARG A 145 -29.80 -8.70 29.42
N ALA A 146 -29.36 -9.43 30.45
CA ALA A 146 -28.28 -10.41 30.37
C ALA A 146 -28.85 -11.80 30.03
N GLY A 147 -29.41 -11.90 28.82
CA GLY A 147 -30.02 -13.13 28.30
C GLY A 147 -28.97 -14.08 27.74
N GLY A 148 -28.62 -15.14 28.49
CA GLY A 148 -27.72 -16.20 28.03
C GLY A 148 -26.71 -16.61 29.09
N ALA A 149 -26.44 -17.91 29.20
CA ALA A 149 -25.58 -18.47 30.24
C ALA A 149 -24.14 -17.92 30.19
N GLY A 150 -23.59 -17.70 28.99
CA GLY A 150 -22.24 -17.14 28.81
C GLY A 150 -22.10 -15.72 29.34
N ILE A 151 -23.09 -14.86 29.09
CA ILE A 151 -23.10 -13.46 29.56
C ILE A 151 -23.25 -13.42 31.08
N GLN A 152 -24.12 -14.26 31.64
CA GLN A 152 -24.32 -14.36 33.08
C GLN A 152 -23.06 -14.83 33.80
N SER A 153 -22.36 -15.83 33.26
CA SER A 153 -21.07 -16.28 33.80
C SER A 153 -19.98 -15.20 33.69
N GLY A 154 -19.90 -14.49 32.57
CA GLY A 154 -18.95 -13.38 32.40
C GLY A 154 -19.20 -12.23 33.38
N LEU A 155 -20.45 -11.79 33.53
CA LEU A 155 -20.83 -10.76 34.49
C LEU A 155 -20.62 -11.22 35.94
N MET A 156 -20.86 -12.49 36.24
CA MET A 156 -20.60 -13.05 37.58
C MET A 156 -19.11 -13.10 37.92
N SER A 157 -18.24 -13.32 36.92
CA SER A 157 -16.78 -13.27 37.10
C SER A 157 -16.27 -11.84 37.33
N LEU A 158 -16.90 -10.84 36.70
CA LEU A 158 -16.47 -9.44 36.76
C LEU A 158 -17.06 -8.68 37.96
N TYR A 159 -18.31 -8.94 38.29
CA TYR A 159 -19.09 -8.17 39.25
C TYR A 159 -19.59 -9.00 40.45
N GLY A 160 -19.33 -10.32 40.47
CA GLY A 160 -19.79 -11.23 41.50
C GLY A 160 -21.25 -11.67 41.33
N GLU A 161 -21.80 -12.28 42.37
CA GLU A 161 -23.20 -12.74 42.39
C GLU A 161 -24.17 -11.56 42.16
N PRO A 162 -25.23 -11.73 41.35
CA PRO A 162 -26.17 -10.66 41.05
C PRO A 162 -26.95 -10.23 42.30
N GLU A 163 -27.14 -8.93 42.45
CA GLU A 163 -28.02 -8.36 43.48
C GLU A 163 -29.48 -8.66 43.16
N ARG A 164 -30.24 -9.16 44.12
CA ARG A 164 -31.69 -9.37 43.94
C ARG A 164 -32.44 -8.05 44.04
N VAL A 165 -33.24 -7.74 43.03
CA VAL A 165 -34.06 -6.52 42.95
C VAL A 165 -35.50 -6.85 42.59
N SER A 166 -36.46 -6.06 43.08
CA SER A 166 -37.84 -6.18 42.61
C SER A 166 -37.98 -5.60 41.19
N GLU A 167 -39.01 -6.00 40.47
CA GLU A 167 -39.29 -5.46 39.12
C GLU A 167 -39.46 -3.93 39.14
N SER A 168 -40.11 -3.40 40.19
CA SER A 168 -40.26 -1.96 40.40
C SER A 168 -38.97 -1.24 40.73
N ASP A 169 -38.03 -1.90 41.42
CA ASP A 169 -36.71 -1.33 41.69
C ASP A 169 -35.86 -1.32 40.43
N LEU A 170 -35.97 -2.36 39.59
CA LEU A 170 -35.31 -2.42 38.29
C LEU A 170 -35.77 -1.27 37.37
N ASP A 171 -37.07 -1.01 37.31
CA ASP A 171 -37.64 0.11 36.54
C ASP A 171 -37.18 1.48 37.07
N ALA A 172 -37.00 1.60 38.39
CA ALA A 172 -36.47 2.82 39.01
C ALA A 172 -34.96 3.03 38.74
N MET A 173 -34.24 1.98 38.35
CA MET A 173 -32.79 2.04 38.10
C MET A 173 -32.44 2.60 36.72
N GLY A 174 -33.35 2.56 35.73
CA GLY A 174 -33.07 3.07 34.39
C GLY A 174 -34.07 2.65 33.32
N GLU A 175 -33.88 3.19 32.11
CA GLU A 175 -34.65 2.79 30.94
C GLU A 175 -34.20 1.40 30.46
N ARG A 176 -35.17 0.51 30.17
CA ARG A 176 -34.90 -0.84 29.67
C ARG A 176 -34.56 -0.78 28.19
N HIS A 177 -33.41 -1.33 27.83
CA HIS A 177 -33.02 -1.50 26.43
C HIS A 177 -32.98 -2.99 26.11
N ASP A 178 -33.70 -3.39 25.05
CA ASP A 178 -33.63 -4.75 24.50
C ASP A 178 -32.46 -4.86 23.52
N THR A 179 -31.26 -4.55 24.00
CA THR A 179 -30.01 -4.66 23.22
C THR A 179 -29.42 -6.05 23.39
N ARG A 180 -29.03 -6.68 22.27
CA ARG A 180 -28.24 -7.92 22.27
C ARG A 180 -26.86 -7.65 22.88
N ALA A 181 -26.29 -8.68 23.49
CA ALA A 181 -25.11 -8.64 24.36
C ALA A 181 -23.84 -7.96 23.79
N LEU A 182 -23.72 -7.84 22.47
CA LEU A 182 -22.59 -7.21 21.80
C LEU A 182 -22.49 -5.70 22.05
N ASP A 183 -23.57 -5.06 22.54
CA ASP A 183 -23.59 -3.61 22.70
C ASP A 183 -22.92 -3.08 23.97
N VAL A 184 -22.67 -3.95 24.95
CA VAL A 184 -22.19 -3.56 26.28
C VAL A 184 -20.66 -3.41 26.35
N PHE A 185 -19.91 -4.04 25.43
CA PHE A 185 -18.44 -4.19 25.57
C PHE A 185 -17.59 -3.67 24.40
N GLY A 186 -18.13 -2.85 23.51
CA GLY A 186 -17.33 -2.07 22.53
C GLY A 186 -16.39 -2.90 21.64
N GLY A 187 -16.95 -3.53 20.59
CA GLY A 187 -16.21 -4.08 19.44
C GLY A 187 -16.50 -3.30 18.15
N PRO A 188 -15.70 -3.47 17.09
CA PRO A 188 -15.37 -2.44 16.11
C PRO A 188 -16.49 -2.21 15.09
N MET A 189 -17.40 -1.28 15.38
CA MET A 189 -18.34 -0.72 14.40
C MET A 189 -18.67 0.74 14.78
N GLY A 190 -17.80 1.67 14.41
CA GLY A 190 -18.20 3.04 14.11
C GLY A 190 -18.35 3.09 12.60
N ILE A 191 -19.51 2.72 12.05
CA ILE A 191 -20.55 3.70 11.66
C ILE A 191 -21.96 3.09 11.67
N GLU A 192 -22.10 1.79 11.95
CA GLU A 192 -23.42 1.10 11.95
C GLU A 192 -24.35 1.46 13.12
N ARG A 193 -23.88 2.21 14.12
CA ARG A 193 -24.70 2.52 15.32
C ARG A 193 -25.51 3.81 15.29
N THR A 194 -25.32 4.69 14.32
CA THR A 194 -26.07 5.96 14.30
C THR A 194 -27.41 5.85 13.57
N ILE A 195 -27.69 4.73 12.90
CA ILE A 195 -28.88 4.59 12.05
C ILE A 195 -29.69 3.33 12.40
N HIS A 196 -29.91 3.07 13.69
CA HIS A 196 -30.97 2.16 14.11
C HIS A 196 -32.22 2.96 14.46
N GLY A 197 -33.18 2.91 13.54
CA GLY A 197 -34.52 3.47 13.71
C GLY A 197 -35.32 2.67 14.73
N ASP A 198 -35.39 3.20 15.95
CA ASP A 198 -36.46 2.93 16.91
C ASP A 198 -36.97 4.27 17.44
N PHE A 199 -37.80 4.96 16.65
CA PHE A 199 -38.68 6.01 17.16
C PHE A 199 -40.06 5.85 16.51
N VAL A 200 -40.82 4.92 17.06
CA VAL A 200 -42.28 4.96 16.96
C VAL A 200 -42.76 6.14 17.81
N GLN A 201 -43.48 7.05 17.15
CA GLN A 201 -44.45 8.00 17.69
C GLN A 201 -44.87 7.75 19.14
N GLU A 202 -44.43 8.62 20.05
CA GLU A 202 -45.24 9.02 21.20
C GLU A 202 -44.91 10.48 21.57
N SER A 203 -45.92 11.31 21.48
CA SER A 203 -45.92 12.76 21.68
C SER A 203 -45.57 13.17 23.10
N LEU A 204 -44.55 14.02 23.30
CA LEU A 204 -44.50 15.00 24.39
C LEU A 204 -43.81 16.28 23.92
N VAL A 205 -44.58 17.37 23.96
CA VAL A 205 -44.19 18.74 23.65
C VAL A 205 -43.14 19.24 24.65
N GLY A 206 -41.95 19.62 24.19
CA GLY A 206 -40.98 20.47 24.91
C GLY A 206 -39.52 20.05 24.76
N ASP A 207 -38.74 20.90 24.07
CA ASP A 207 -37.26 20.94 23.96
C ASP A 207 -36.57 19.93 22.98
N ASP A 208 -36.98 19.92 21.71
CA ASP A 208 -36.26 19.19 20.64
C ASP A 208 -34.99 19.91 20.14
N GLU A 209 -34.91 21.24 20.31
CA GLU A 209 -33.83 22.05 19.75
C GLU A 209 -32.41 21.70 20.25
N PRO A 210 -32.20 21.36 21.54
CA PRO A 210 -30.90 20.88 22.02
C PRO A 210 -30.55 19.48 21.49
N ARG A 211 -31.55 18.60 21.35
CA ARG A 211 -31.37 17.21 20.89
C ARG A 211 -31.04 17.14 19.41
N ASP A 212 -31.70 17.98 18.61
CA ASP A 212 -31.44 18.12 17.18
C ASP A 212 -30.04 18.69 16.91
N ARG A 213 -29.60 19.66 17.73
CA ARG A 213 -28.23 20.18 17.65
C ARG A 213 -27.19 19.12 18.02
N ASP A 214 -27.44 18.33 19.06
CA ASP A 214 -26.54 17.25 19.45
C ASP A 214 -26.46 16.16 18.37
N ALA A 215 -27.59 15.82 17.73
CA ALA A 215 -27.64 14.85 16.64
C ALA A 215 -26.90 15.35 15.38
N LEU A 216 -27.14 16.60 14.97
CA LEU A 216 -26.43 17.22 13.85
C LEU A 216 -24.92 17.29 14.10
N ASN A 217 -24.51 17.59 15.33
CA ASN A 217 -23.08 17.63 15.68
C ASN A 217 -22.44 16.23 15.54
N ARG A 218 -23.11 15.17 15.98
CA ARG A 218 -22.62 13.79 15.78
C ARG A 218 -22.49 13.44 14.30
N ILE A 219 -23.50 13.75 13.48
CA ILE A 219 -23.44 13.52 12.03
C ILE A 219 -22.26 14.28 11.41
N ARG A 220 -22.04 15.52 11.85
CA ARG A 220 -20.91 16.31 11.39
C ARG A 220 -19.58 15.68 11.80
N ASP A 221 -19.45 15.22 13.04
CA ASP A 221 -18.24 14.56 13.53
C ASP A 221 -17.96 13.28 12.73
N ASP A 222 -18.96 12.40 12.60
CA ASP A 222 -18.87 11.14 11.85
C ASP A 222 -18.47 11.39 10.38
N LEU A 223 -19.12 12.33 9.69
CA LEU A 223 -18.75 12.68 8.31
C LEU A 223 -17.39 13.37 8.22
N SER A 224 -16.98 14.10 9.26
CA SER A 224 -15.67 14.77 9.28
C SER A 224 -14.52 13.78 9.38
N GLU A 225 -14.71 12.63 10.03
CA GLU A 225 -13.73 11.53 10.01
C GLU A 225 -13.41 11.07 8.58
N TRP A 226 -14.41 11.16 7.70
CA TRP A 226 -14.27 10.83 6.28
C TRP A 226 -13.90 12.02 5.39
N GLY A 227 -13.76 13.23 5.94
CA GLY A 227 -13.54 14.46 5.17
C GLY A 227 -14.79 14.97 4.44
N LEU A 228 -15.98 14.54 4.85
CA LEU A 228 -17.28 14.90 4.31
C LEU A 228 -18.10 15.81 5.24
N GLY A 229 -17.48 16.42 6.25
CA GLY A 229 -18.19 17.22 7.27
C GLY A 229 -19.06 18.37 6.71
N SER A 230 -18.76 18.88 5.52
CA SER A 230 -19.57 19.87 4.81
C SER A 230 -20.95 19.35 4.38
N LEU A 231 -21.13 18.03 4.28
CA LEU A 231 -22.39 17.38 3.89
C LEU A 231 -23.33 17.14 5.08
N ALA A 232 -22.90 17.43 6.31
CA ALA A 232 -23.68 17.15 7.52
C ALA A 232 -25.06 17.82 7.52
N ASP A 233 -25.13 19.10 7.15
CA ASP A 233 -26.40 19.82 7.10
C ASP A 233 -27.33 19.23 6.03
N TRP A 234 -26.77 18.81 4.88
CA TRP A 234 -27.55 18.15 3.84
C TRP A 234 -28.09 16.79 4.29
N VAL A 235 -27.25 15.95 4.92
CA VAL A 235 -27.66 14.64 5.46
C VAL A 235 -28.77 14.83 6.49
N TRP A 236 -28.63 15.82 7.38
CA TRP A 236 -29.65 16.16 8.35
C TRP A 236 -30.99 16.54 7.70
N GLU A 237 -30.99 17.36 6.65
CA GLU A 237 -32.20 17.67 5.88
C GLU A 237 -32.85 16.40 5.29
N GLN A 238 -32.07 15.42 4.84
CA GLN A 238 -32.64 14.17 4.31
C GLN A 238 -33.26 13.29 5.39
N ILE A 239 -32.63 13.23 6.58
CA ILE A 239 -33.16 12.52 7.75
C ILE A 239 -34.49 13.16 8.18
N GLN A 240 -34.54 14.50 8.26
CA GLN A 240 -35.75 15.25 8.59
C GLN A 240 -36.86 15.07 7.54
N ALA A 241 -36.50 14.85 6.28
CA ALA A 241 -37.44 14.50 5.21
C ALA A 241 -37.95 13.04 5.29
N GLY A 242 -37.51 12.26 6.28
CA GLY A 242 -37.94 10.87 6.49
C GLY A 242 -37.40 9.89 5.45
N ARG A 243 -36.30 10.23 4.77
CA ARG A 243 -35.66 9.35 3.79
C ARG A 243 -34.98 8.17 4.47
N SER A 244 -34.97 7.03 3.78
CA SER A 244 -34.27 5.85 4.29
C SER A 244 -32.76 6.04 4.20
N GLU A 245 -32.03 5.38 5.09
CA GLU A 245 -30.55 5.36 5.10
C GLU A 245 -29.96 4.99 3.74
N THR A 246 -30.48 3.93 3.12
CA THR A 246 -29.99 3.46 1.83
C THR A 246 -30.17 4.49 0.71
N GLU A 247 -31.25 5.28 0.75
CA GLU A 247 -31.46 6.38 -0.20
C GLU A 247 -30.51 7.54 0.08
N ILE A 248 -30.31 7.89 1.36
CA ILE A 248 -29.37 8.95 1.75
C ILE A 248 -27.96 8.58 1.32
N MET A 249 -27.51 7.35 1.60
CA MET A 249 -26.16 6.88 1.24
C MET A 249 -25.97 6.78 -0.28
N ARG A 250 -27.00 6.40 -1.04
CA ARG A 250 -26.95 6.44 -2.50
C ARG A 250 -26.78 7.87 -3.01
N ASP A 251 -27.67 8.77 -2.57
CA ASP A 251 -27.67 10.16 -3.02
C ASP A 251 -26.41 10.92 -2.55
N LEU A 252 -25.84 10.53 -1.41
CA LEU A 252 -24.57 11.04 -0.90
C LEU A 252 -23.43 10.78 -1.88
N ARG A 253 -23.37 9.57 -2.46
CA ARG A 253 -22.34 9.17 -3.44
C ARG A 253 -22.42 9.93 -4.76
N ASP A 254 -23.60 10.45 -5.08
CA ASP A 254 -23.84 11.27 -6.27
C ASP A 254 -23.46 12.75 -6.05
N ARG A 255 -23.12 13.15 -4.81
CA ARG A 255 -22.73 14.53 -4.49
C ARG A 255 -21.32 14.86 -4.99
N PRO A 256 -21.10 16.09 -5.48
CA PRO A 256 -19.78 16.50 -5.97
C PRO A 256 -18.72 16.52 -4.87
N GLU A 257 -19.10 16.84 -3.62
CA GLU A 257 -18.19 16.83 -2.49
C GLU A 257 -17.71 15.41 -2.15
N TYR A 258 -18.60 14.42 -2.26
CA TYR A 258 -18.24 13.01 -2.08
C TYR A 258 -17.30 12.54 -3.18
N GLN A 259 -17.63 12.84 -4.45
CA GLN A 259 -16.80 12.46 -5.60
C GLN A 259 -15.41 13.10 -5.55
N GLN A 260 -15.29 14.32 -5.02
CA GLN A 260 -14.00 14.97 -4.80
C GLN A 260 -13.17 14.34 -3.68
N ARG A 261 -13.81 13.77 -2.66
CA ARG A 261 -13.13 13.11 -1.54
C ARG A 261 -12.68 11.70 -1.88
N PHE A 262 -13.48 10.98 -2.66
CA PHE A 262 -13.26 9.58 -3.03
C PHE A 262 -13.23 9.35 -4.55
N PRO A 263 -12.41 10.09 -5.33
CA PRO A 263 -12.32 9.91 -6.78
C PRO A 263 -11.91 8.49 -7.17
N SER A 264 -11.07 7.84 -6.36
CA SER A 264 -10.58 6.48 -6.59
C SER A 264 -11.69 5.43 -6.70
N ILE A 265 -12.81 5.60 -5.99
CA ILE A 265 -13.92 4.63 -6.01
C ILE A 265 -14.57 4.59 -7.40
N SER A 266 -14.84 5.77 -7.98
CA SER A 266 -15.38 5.87 -9.35
C SER A 266 -14.36 5.42 -10.38
N GLU A 267 -13.12 5.89 -10.27
CA GLU A 267 -12.08 5.60 -11.26
C GLU A 267 -11.75 4.11 -11.33
N ARG A 268 -11.60 3.43 -10.19
CA ARG A 268 -11.40 1.97 -10.15
C ARG A 268 -12.57 1.21 -10.79
N ARG A 269 -13.81 1.68 -10.59
CA ARG A 269 -15.00 1.09 -11.22
C ARG A 269 -14.97 1.27 -12.75
N GLU A 270 -14.58 2.44 -13.22
CA GLU A 270 -14.44 2.72 -14.67
C GLU A 270 -13.34 1.88 -15.32
N GLN A 271 -12.26 1.62 -14.59
CA GLN A 271 -11.16 0.75 -15.01
C GLN A 271 -11.46 -0.75 -14.86
N GLY A 272 -12.61 -1.12 -14.30
CA GLY A 272 -12.99 -2.52 -14.07
C GLY A 272 -12.17 -3.22 -12.99
N LEU A 273 -11.52 -2.46 -12.11
CA LEU A 273 -10.77 -2.95 -10.97
C LEU A 273 -11.73 -3.37 -9.82
N THR A 274 -11.21 -4.13 -8.87
CA THR A 274 -11.97 -4.56 -7.69
C THR A 274 -12.55 -3.34 -6.97
N PRO A 275 -13.88 -3.32 -6.70
CA PRO A 275 -14.51 -2.25 -5.95
C PRO A 275 -13.87 -2.09 -4.57
N VAL A 276 -13.67 -0.85 -4.16
CA VAL A 276 -13.21 -0.49 -2.83
C VAL A 276 -14.27 0.35 -2.13
N SER A 277 -14.38 0.16 -0.82
CA SER A 277 -15.21 0.94 0.09
C SER A 277 -14.51 2.21 0.54
N GLU A 278 -15.28 3.13 1.10
CA GLU A 278 -14.79 4.38 1.70
C GLU A 278 -13.74 4.10 2.79
N GLN A 279 -13.99 3.08 3.62
CA GLN A 279 -13.07 2.68 4.69
C GLN A 279 -11.75 2.12 4.14
N GLU A 280 -11.80 1.32 3.07
CA GLU A 280 -10.59 0.80 2.43
C GLU A 280 -9.74 1.91 1.84
N VAL A 281 -10.35 2.96 1.27
CA VAL A 281 -9.63 4.14 0.79
C VAL A 281 -8.94 4.87 1.95
N ILE A 282 -9.66 5.12 3.05
CA ILE A 282 -9.08 5.82 4.22
C ILE A 282 -7.92 5.01 4.82
N GLN A 283 -8.11 3.70 5.00
CA GLN A 283 -7.07 2.81 5.52
C GLN A 283 -5.83 2.80 4.62
N TYR A 284 -6.03 2.74 3.31
CA TYR A 284 -4.96 2.81 2.33
C TYR A 284 -4.18 4.13 2.45
N GLU A 285 -4.89 5.26 2.55
CA GLU A 285 -4.26 6.56 2.73
C GLU A 285 -3.41 6.62 4.00
N GLU A 286 -3.90 6.12 5.12
CA GLU A 286 -3.17 6.09 6.39
C GLU A 286 -1.91 5.22 6.31
N ASP A 287 -2.03 4.04 5.69
CA ASP A 287 -0.92 3.11 5.52
C ASP A 287 0.18 3.72 4.66
N VAL A 288 -0.17 4.32 3.52
CA VAL A 288 0.78 5.00 2.63
C VAL A 288 1.42 6.21 3.33
N ARG A 289 0.64 7.08 4.01
CA ARG A 289 1.22 8.21 4.77
C ARG A 289 2.21 7.72 5.82
N ARG A 290 1.91 6.62 6.51
CA ARG A 290 2.83 6.03 7.50
C ARG A 290 4.11 5.55 6.84
N ILE A 291 4.02 4.83 5.71
CA ILE A 291 5.19 4.36 4.94
C ILE A 291 6.07 5.54 4.52
N MET A 292 5.47 6.59 3.96
CA MET A 292 6.22 7.77 3.50
C MET A 292 6.91 8.50 4.65
N ARG A 293 6.21 8.72 5.77
CA ARG A 293 6.80 9.30 6.99
C ARG A 293 7.96 8.46 7.54
N GLN A 294 7.77 7.15 7.64
CA GLN A 294 8.80 6.23 8.16
C GLN A 294 10.04 6.19 7.28
N SER A 295 9.85 6.37 5.97
CA SER A 295 10.94 6.43 4.99
C SER A 295 11.63 7.80 4.94
N GLY A 296 11.18 8.76 5.76
CA GLY A 296 11.77 10.11 5.81
C GLY A 296 11.49 10.95 4.57
N MET A 297 10.39 10.67 3.85
CA MET A 297 9.92 11.56 2.80
C MET A 297 9.54 12.93 3.38
N PRO A 298 9.80 14.03 2.66
CA PRO A 298 9.41 15.37 3.10
C PRO A 298 7.90 15.52 3.27
N GLU A 299 7.49 16.27 4.30
CA GLU A 299 6.10 16.75 4.43
C GLU A 299 5.73 17.59 3.19
N GLY A 300 4.47 17.52 2.78
CA GLY A 300 3.93 18.14 1.56
C GLY A 300 3.79 17.19 0.37
N PHE A 301 4.50 16.06 0.35
CA PHE A 301 4.51 15.12 -0.79
C PHE A 301 3.44 14.01 -0.73
N TYR A 302 2.93 13.73 0.48
CA TYR A 302 1.90 12.71 0.74
C TYR A 302 0.76 13.29 1.59
N ASP A 303 0.64 14.62 1.59
CA ASP A 303 -0.37 15.31 2.39
C ASP A 303 -1.70 15.41 1.67
N SER A 304 -1.69 15.33 0.33
CA SER A 304 -2.92 15.29 -0.49
C SER A 304 -3.50 13.88 -0.51
N PRO A 305 -4.77 13.70 -0.04
CA PRO A 305 -5.49 12.44 -0.21
C PRO A 305 -5.60 12.02 -1.68
N GLN A 306 -5.75 12.98 -2.60
CA GLN A 306 -5.91 12.71 -4.03
C GLN A 306 -4.66 12.07 -4.63
N GLN A 307 -3.47 12.60 -4.32
CA GLN A 307 -2.19 12.02 -4.80
C GLN A 307 -1.98 10.59 -4.28
N ILE A 308 -2.38 10.29 -3.05
CA ILE A 308 -2.28 8.93 -2.53
C ILE A 308 -3.31 8.00 -3.21
N GLN A 309 -4.49 8.53 -3.48
CA GLN A 309 -5.54 7.78 -4.15
C GLN A 309 -5.19 7.45 -5.61
N GLU A 310 -4.34 8.23 -6.29
CA GLU A 310 -3.80 7.87 -7.61
C GLU A 310 -3.06 6.52 -7.54
N LEU A 311 -2.21 6.29 -6.53
CA LEU A 311 -1.53 5.00 -6.33
C LEU A 311 -2.52 3.83 -6.15
N LEU A 312 -3.65 4.09 -5.48
CA LEU A 312 -4.71 3.11 -5.31
C LEU A 312 -5.43 2.85 -6.64
N VAL A 313 -5.65 3.87 -7.46
CA VAL A 313 -6.23 3.73 -8.81
C VAL A 313 -5.32 2.90 -9.70
N ASP A 314 -4.00 3.07 -9.57
CA ASP A 314 -2.99 2.30 -10.29
C ASP A 314 -2.75 0.88 -9.73
N ASP A 315 -3.64 0.42 -8.84
CA ASP A 315 -3.66 -0.91 -8.23
C ASP A 315 -2.39 -1.27 -7.44
N LEU A 316 -1.68 -0.26 -6.93
CA LEU A 316 -0.51 -0.49 -6.07
C LEU A 316 -0.95 -0.77 -4.64
N SER A 317 -0.54 -1.91 -4.08
CA SER A 317 -0.73 -2.20 -2.67
C SER A 317 0.20 -1.36 -1.78
N PRO A 318 -0.14 -1.11 -0.49
CA PRO A 318 0.77 -0.41 0.42
C PRO A 318 2.15 -1.08 0.52
N ARG A 319 2.22 -2.40 0.39
CA ARG A 319 3.49 -3.14 0.38
C ARG A 319 4.33 -2.87 -0.86
N GLU A 320 3.72 -2.77 -2.04
CA GLU A 320 4.43 -2.41 -3.27
C GLU A 320 4.91 -0.97 -3.21
N VAL A 321 4.11 -0.07 -2.65
CA VAL A 321 4.53 1.31 -2.38
C VAL A 321 5.75 1.31 -1.45
N GLU A 322 5.70 0.61 -0.30
CA GLU A 322 6.83 0.48 0.62
C GLU A 322 8.09 -0.06 -0.08
N GLN A 323 7.95 -1.12 -0.88
CA GLN A 323 9.06 -1.71 -1.61
C GLN A 323 9.68 -0.71 -2.61
N ARG A 324 8.86 -0.01 -3.40
CA ARG A 324 9.31 1.02 -4.34
C ARG A 324 10.02 2.16 -3.64
N VAL A 325 9.49 2.59 -2.49
CA VAL A 325 10.11 3.62 -1.65
C VAL A 325 11.49 3.17 -1.20
N GLN A 326 11.61 1.97 -0.62
CA GLN A 326 12.88 1.44 -0.15
C GLN A 326 13.90 1.26 -1.30
N GLU A 327 13.48 0.70 -2.42
CA GLU A 327 14.35 0.49 -3.59
C GLU A 327 14.84 1.83 -4.17
N GLY A 328 13.95 2.83 -4.26
CA GLY A 328 14.31 4.17 -4.71
C GLY A 328 15.32 4.84 -3.77
N PHE A 329 15.09 4.78 -2.46
CA PHE A 329 16.02 5.34 -1.46
C PHE A 329 17.38 4.65 -1.50
N VAL A 330 17.43 3.32 -1.53
CA VAL A 330 18.69 2.56 -1.61
C VAL A 330 19.50 2.97 -2.85
N ARG A 331 18.84 3.14 -4.00
CA ARG A 331 19.50 3.50 -5.25
C ARG A 331 20.12 4.90 -5.21
N VAL A 332 19.44 5.88 -4.61
CA VAL A 332 19.94 7.26 -4.52
C VAL A 332 20.95 7.41 -3.39
N ASP A 333 20.67 6.89 -2.19
CA ASP A 333 21.50 7.07 -0.99
C ASP A 333 22.88 6.39 -1.10
N GLN A 334 23.00 5.36 -1.95
CA GLN A 334 24.27 4.70 -2.24
C GLN A 334 25.13 5.44 -3.28
N GLN A 335 24.63 6.52 -3.88
CA GLN A 335 25.39 7.26 -4.88
C GLN A 335 26.51 8.10 -4.25
N PRO A 336 27.61 8.33 -4.98
CA PRO A 336 28.64 9.29 -4.60
C PRO A 336 28.08 10.71 -4.41
N GLU A 337 28.74 11.52 -3.57
CA GLU A 337 28.30 12.89 -3.24
C GLU A 337 28.15 13.76 -4.50
N GLU A 338 29.04 13.60 -5.48
CA GLU A 338 29.00 14.37 -6.73
C GLU A 338 27.79 14.01 -7.61
N VAL A 339 27.32 12.76 -7.52
CA VAL A 339 26.10 12.32 -8.20
C VAL A 339 24.88 12.88 -7.49
N LEU A 340 24.88 12.86 -6.16
CA LEU A 340 23.81 13.43 -5.34
C LEU A 340 23.67 14.94 -5.57
N ASP A 341 24.77 15.68 -5.64
CA ASP A 341 24.76 17.12 -5.94
C ASP A 341 24.21 17.38 -7.35
N ALA A 342 24.71 16.65 -8.35
CA ALA A 342 24.24 16.78 -9.73
C ALA A 342 22.77 16.38 -9.90
N PHE A 343 22.30 15.37 -9.15
CA PHE A 343 20.90 14.95 -9.12
C PHE A 343 20.02 16.06 -8.54
N GLY A 344 20.47 16.70 -7.46
CA GLY A 344 19.77 17.85 -6.86
C GLY A 344 19.72 19.05 -7.80
N GLU A 345 20.76 19.30 -8.60
CA GLU A 345 20.72 20.35 -9.63
C GLU A 345 19.72 20.07 -10.75
N LEU A 346 19.61 18.81 -11.19
CA LEU A 346 18.70 18.42 -12.28
C LEU A 346 17.23 18.43 -11.84
N PHE A 347 16.96 17.91 -10.63
CA PHE A 347 15.61 17.55 -10.22
C PHE A 347 15.11 18.31 -8.99
N GLY A 348 15.92 19.24 -8.45
CA GLY A 348 15.58 20.11 -7.32
C GLY A 348 16.49 19.87 -6.11
N ALA A 349 16.79 20.95 -5.38
CA ALA A 349 17.86 21.01 -4.37
C ALA A 349 17.76 20.00 -3.20
N ASN A 350 16.67 19.23 -3.11
CA ASN A 350 16.51 18.16 -2.14
C ASN A 350 16.34 16.83 -2.86
N ASN A 351 17.38 16.01 -2.85
CA ASN A 351 17.41 14.68 -3.48
C ASN A 351 16.24 13.79 -3.04
N ARG A 352 15.75 13.96 -1.81
CA ARG A 352 14.60 13.21 -1.28
C ARG A 352 13.27 13.67 -1.88
N GLN A 353 13.14 14.95 -2.24
CA GLN A 353 11.95 15.48 -2.95
C GLN A 353 11.93 14.99 -4.40
N ALA A 354 13.07 15.04 -5.08
CA ALA A 354 13.21 14.49 -6.42
C ALA A 354 12.87 13.00 -6.44
N LEU A 355 13.41 12.24 -5.49
CA LEU A 355 13.13 10.81 -5.32
C LEU A 355 11.63 10.52 -5.07
N ALA A 356 10.95 11.31 -4.24
CA ALA A 356 9.53 11.14 -3.98
C ALA A 356 8.69 11.22 -5.27
N SER A 357 9.05 12.11 -6.20
CA SER A 357 8.37 12.26 -7.49
C SER A 357 8.50 11.02 -8.40
N PHE A 358 9.61 10.28 -8.30
CA PHE A 358 9.82 9.06 -9.09
C PHE A 358 9.17 7.83 -8.46
N ILE A 359 9.00 7.81 -7.13
CA ILE A 359 8.37 6.67 -6.44
C ILE A 359 6.85 6.73 -6.56
N LEU A 360 6.28 7.94 -6.51
CA LEU A 360 4.83 8.16 -6.46
C LEU A 360 4.16 8.17 -7.83
N ASP A 361 4.91 8.26 -8.91
CA ASP A 361 4.37 8.19 -10.26
C ASP A 361 4.59 6.75 -10.78
N PRO A 362 3.54 5.93 -10.91
CA PRO A 362 3.68 4.55 -11.35
C PRO A 362 4.11 4.42 -12.82
N ASP A 363 3.81 5.43 -13.65
CA ASP A 363 4.31 5.53 -15.02
C ASP A 363 5.79 5.90 -15.03
N ARG A 364 6.28 6.60 -13.99
CA ARG A 364 7.71 6.77 -13.69
C ARG A 364 8.29 5.52 -13.03
N SER A 365 8.41 4.47 -13.83
CA SER A 365 9.03 3.21 -13.40
C SER A 365 10.48 3.37 -12.91
N LEU A 366 10.98 2.42 -12.10
CA LEU A 366 12.40 2.31 -11.70
C LEU A 366 13.42 2.58 -12.83
N PRO A 367 13.22 2.12 -14.08
CA PRO A 367 14.07 2.50 -15.22
C PRO A 367 14.26 4.01 -15.45
N GLN A 368 13.26 4.84 -15.14
CA GLN A 368 13.37 6.28 -15.29
C GLN A 368 14.19 6.90 -14.16
N LEU A 369 14.05 6.37 -12.93
CA LEU A 369 14.92 6.72 -11.82
C LEU A 369 16.37 6.30 -12.11
N GLU A 370 16.58 5.08 -12.63
CA GLU A 370 17.91 4.61 -13.07
C GLU A 370 18.52 5.57 -14.08
N ARG A 371 17.77 5.94 -15.12
CA ARG A 371 18.24 6.91 -16.12
C ARG A 371 18.55 8.27 -15.51
N ALA A 372 17.73 8.76 -14.58
CA ALA A 372 17.97 10.02 -13.89
C ALA A 372 19.24 9.98 -13.02
N VAL A 373 19.48 8.85 -12.33
CA VAL A 373 20.71 8.61 -11.57
C VAL A 373 21.92 8.52 -12.50
N ASP A 374 21.82 7.85 -13.65
CA ASP A 374 22.90 7.77 -14.63
C ASP A 374 23.22 9.14 -15.22
N MET A 375 22.21 9.94 -15.57
CA MET A 375 22.39 11.33 -16.02
C MET A 375 23.11 12.18 -14.97
N ALA A 376 22.69 12.09 -13.71
CA ALA A 376 23.37 12.75 -12.60
C ALA A 376 24.80 12.21 -12.44
N GLY A 377 25.01 10.91 -12.63
CA GLY A 377 26.31 10.25 -12.63
C GLY A 377 27.26 10.83 -13.67
N VAL A 378 26.79 11.01 -14.90
CA VAL A 378 27.56 11.64 -15.97
C VAL A 378 27.92 13.08 -15.61
N ARG A 379 26.98 13.87 -15.07
CA ARG A 379 27.25 15.26 -14.67
C ARG A 379 28.23 15.34 -13.49
N GLY A 380 28.08 14.46 -12.49
CA GLY A 380 28.99 14.35 -11.36
C GLY A 380 30.41 13.98 -11.79
N ALA A 381 30.56 12.96 -12.64
CA ALA A 381 31.84 12.57 -13.22
C ALA A 381 32.46 13.70 -14.08
N GLY A 382 31.62 14.41 -14.84
CA GLY A 382 32.02 15.60 -15.60
C GLY A 382 32.58 16.70 -14.69
N SER A 383 31.88 17.00 -13.59
CA SER A 383 32.30 17.98 -12.59
C SER A 383 33.68 17.64 -12.00
N ILE A 384 33.92 16.38 -11.63
CA ILE A 384 35.23 15.89 -11.17
C ILE A 384 36.31 16.09 -12.25
N GLY A 385 35.97 15.82 -13.51
CA GLY A 385 36.83 16.06 -14.67
C GLY A 385 36.99 17.54 -15.05
N GLY A 386 36.33 18.46 -14.34
CA GLY A 386 36.34 19.89 -14.61
C GLY A 386 35.54 20.30 -15.84
N PHE A 387 34.53 19.51 -16.24
CA PHE A 387 33.64 19.77 -17.37
C PHE A 387 32.22 20.08 -16.89
N GLN A 388 31.61 21.12 -17.46
CA GLN A 388 30.19 21.37 -17.29
C GLN A 388 29.40 20.61 -18.36
N VAL A 389 28.60 19.65 -17.93
CA VAL A 389 27.79 18.80 -18.81
C VAL A 389 26.34 19.29 -18.75
N SER A 390 25.79 19.65 -19.92
CA SER A 390 24.38 20.03 -20.06
C SER A 390 23.46 18.82 -19.90
N GLU A 391 22.21 19.05 -19.51
CA GLU A 391 21.19 18.02 -19.34
C GLU A 391 21.03 17.15 -20.60
N ASP A 392 20.84 17.75 -21.77
CA ASP A 392 20.74 17.02 -23.05
C ASP A 392 21.95 16.13 -23.35
N ARG A 393 23.15 16.55 -22.94
CA ARG A 393 24.37 15.75 -23.16
C ARG A 393 24.44 14.61 -22.16
N ALA A 394 24.12 14.87 -20.90
CA ALA A 394 24.05 13.85 -19.88
C ALA A 394 23.01 12.78 -20.24
N GLU A 395 21.84 13.17 -20.75
CA GLU A 395 20.80 12.25 -21.22
C GLU A 395 21.31 11.37 -22.36
N ARG A 396 21.93 11.96 -23.39
CA ARG A 396 22.50 11.17 -24.50
C ARG A 396 23.56 10.19 -24.03
N ILE A 397 24.47 10.62 -23.16
CA ILE A 397 25.56 9.79 -22.65
C ILE A 397 25.01 8.65 -21.77
N ALA A 398 24.11 8.96 -20.83
CA ALA A 398 23.44 7.97 -20.01
C ALA A 398 22.62 6.98 -20.86
N GLY A 399 21.97 7.46 -21.93
CA GLY A 399 21.23 6.63 -22.88
C GLY A 399 22.09 5.60 -23.62
N MET A 400 23.41 5.78 -23.66
CA MET A 400 24.36 4.78 -24.18
C MET A 400 24.86 3.81 -23.12
N GLY A 401 24.38 3.91 -21.88
CA GLY A 401 24.75 3.03 -20.77
C GLY A 401 25.95 3.50 -19.95
N PHE A 402 26.31 4.78 -20.01
CA PHE A 402 27.35 5.35 -19.15
C PHE A 402 26.73 5.91 -17.86
N GLY A 403 27.03 5.30 -16.72
CA GLY A 403 26.78 5.85 -15.39
C GLY A 403 28.00 6.61 -14.86
N PHE A 404 28.03 6.87 -13.55
CA PHE A 404 29.13 7.59 -12.90
C PHE A 404 30.48 6.89 -13.09
N GLU A 405 30.55 5.58 -12.80
CA GLU A 405 31.81 4.82 -12.85
C GLU A 405 32.36 4.70 -14.28
N GLU A 406 31.50 4.47 -15.27
CA GLU A 406 31.89 4.35 -16.67
C GLU A 406 32.25 5.72 -17.28
N ALA A 407 31.64 6.80 -16.79
CA ALA A 407 31.90 8.15 -17.28
C ALA A 407 33.24 8.74 -16.81
N GLN A 408 33.72 8.38 -15.61
CA GLN A 408 34.98 8.90 -15.06
C GLN A 408 36.19 8.76 -16.01
N PRO A 409 36.55 7.57 -16.52
CA PRO A 409 37.71 7.43 -17.41
C PRO A 409 37.52 8.21 -18.73
N ARG A 410 36.29 8.32 -19.23
CA ARG A 410 35.98 9.10 -20.43
C ARG A 410 36.17 10.60 -20.22
N PHE A 411 35.83 11.14 -19.04
CA PHE A 411 36.14 12.53 -18.70
C PHE A 411 37.63 12.78 -18.45
N GLN A 412 38.37 11.79 -17.93
CA GLN A 412 39.84 11.87 -17.87
C GLN A 412 40.45 11.93 -19.27
N GLU A 413 39.93 11.14 -20.21
CA GLU A 413 40.31 11.21 -21.63
C GLU A 413 39.99 12.59 -22.22
N ALA A 414 38.77 13.10 -22.01
CA ALA A 414 38.39 14.44 -22.46
C ALA A 414 39.35 15.52 -21.91
N GLY A 415 39.80 15.38 -20.65
CA GLY A 415 40.82 16.24 -20.05
C GLY A 415 42.17 16.20 -20.78
N GLN A 416 42.59 15.02 -21.22
CA GLN A 416 43.81 14.83 -22.03
C GLN A 416 43.71 15.43 -23.44
N LEU A 417 42.48 15.62 -23.94
CA LEU A 417 42.24 16.29 -25.22
C LEU A 417 42.31 17.82 -25.13
N ARG A 418 42.24 18.43 -23.94
CA ARG A 418 42.26 19.90 -23.77
C ARG A 418 43.42 20.61 -24.47
N PRO A 419 44.68 20.12 -24.42
CA PRO A 419 45.79 20.75 -25.14
C PRO A 419 45.61 20.76 -26.66
N LEU A 420 44.73 19.92 -27.20
CA LEU A 420 44.39 19.82 -28.62
C LEU A 420 43.23 20.74 -29.02
N ALA A 421 42.56 21.36 -28.05
CA ALA A 421 41.41 22.21 -28.30
C ALA A 421 41.82 23.53 -28.97
N ASP A 422 42.94 24.10 -28.56
CA ASP A 422 43.49 25.35 -29.10
C ASP A 422 43.99 25.15 -30.53
N ASP A 423 43.72 26.10 -31.43
CA ASP A 423 44.21 26.07 -32.80
C ASP A 423 45.70 26.47 -32.88
N LEU A 424 46.49 25.68 -33.60
CA LEU A 424 47.79 26.12 -34.11
C LEU A 424 47.62 27.00 -35.35
N PRO A 425 48.61 27.85 -35.74
CA PRO A 425 48.45 28.81 -36.85
C PRO A 425 48.04 28.22 -38.21
N TRP A 426 48.24 26.92 -38.41
CA TRP A 426 47.88 26.16 -39.62
C TRP A 426 46.66 25.25 -39.44
N GLU A 427 46.12 25.17 -38.23
CA GLU A 427 44.86 24.47 -37.91
C GLU A 427 43.69 25.45 -38.03
N ARG A 428 42.51 24.93 -38.35
CA ARG A 428 41.26 25.73 -38.40
C ARG A 428 40.17 25.03 -37.61
N GLY A 429 39.51 25.81 -36.75
CA GLY A 429 38.31 25.42 -36.03
C GLY A 429 38.63 24.99 -34.61
N GLU A 430 38.42 25.89 -33.66
CA GLU A 430 38.53 25.62 -32.23
C GLU A 430 37.55 24.53 -31.80
N PHE A 431 37.98 23.67 -30.89
CA PHE A 431 37.07 22.74 -30.22
C PHE A 431 36.48 23.40 -28.98
N THR A 432 35.16 23.30 -28.84
CA THR A 432 34.51 23.64 -27.57
C THR A 432 34.75 22.53 -26.55
N GLU A 433 34.65 22.84 -25.25
CA GLU A 433 34.72 21.81 -24.19
C GLU A 433 33.71 20.69 -24.42
N GLY A 434 32.52 21.02 -24.89
CA GLY A 434 31.50 20.05 -25.25
C GLY A 434 31.95 19.09 -26.33
N GLN A 435 32.68 19.56 -27.36
CA GLN A 435 33.21 18.70 -28.42
C GLN A 435 34.38 17.82 -27.94
N LEU A 436 35.11 18.22 -26.90
CA LEU A 436 36.09 17.33 -26.26
C LEU A 436 35.39 16.17 -25.56
N VAL A 437 34.30 16.45 -24.84
CA VAL A 437 33.46 15.44 -24.19
C VAL A 437 32.83 14.54 -25.25
N ASP A 438 32.20 15.11 -26.28
CA ASP A 438 31.54 14.34 -27.34
C ASP A 438 32.54 13.44 -28.09
N ALA A 439 33.79 13.90 -28.29
CA ALA A 439 34.85 13.10 -28.88
C ALA A 439 35.30 11.94 -27.98
N ALA A 440 35.52 12.18 -26.68
CA ALA A 440 35.95 11.16 -25.72
C ALA A 440 34.88 10.08 -25.47
N PHE A 441 33.61 10.47 -25.45
CA PHE A 441 32.48 9.53 -25.31
C PHE A 441 32.00 8.95 -26.65
N GLU A 442 32.61 9.35 -27.77
CA GLU A 442 32.26 8.90 -29.12
C GLU A 442 30.78 9.12 -29.49
N VAL A 443 30.18 10.20 -28.96
CA VAL A 443 28.75 10.52 -29.15
C VAL A 443 28.51 11.27 -30.46
N ASP A 444 29.49 12.07 -30.89
CA ASP A 444 29.45 12.85 -32.12
C ASP A 444 30.59 12.41 -33.04
N VAL A 445 30.24 11.67 -34.08
CA VAL A 445 31.18 11.12 -35.07
C VAL A 445 32.03 12.23 -35.72
N ASP A 446 31.45 13.40 -35.98
CA ASP A 446 32.18 14.50 -36.60
C ASP A 446 33.18 15.15 -35.63
N ALA A 447 32.83 15.24 -34.34
CA ALA A 447 33.75 15.69 -33.30
C ALA A 447 34.89 14.69 -33.11
N THR A 448 34.56 13.40 -32.99
CA THR A 448 35.54 12.30 -32.83
C THR A 448 36.52 12.25 -33.99
N GLU A 449 36.04 12.27 -35.24
CA GLU A 449 36.90 12.20 -36.42
C GLU A 449 37.78 13.44 -36.60
N ARG A 450 37.26 14.64 -36.32
CA ARG A 450 38.08 15.86 -36.34
C ARG A 450 39.17 15.82 -35.27
N MET A 451 38.86 15.34 -34.07
CA MET A 451 39.82 15.24 -32.98
C MET A 451 40.90 14.21 -33.30
N ARG A 452 40.51 13.05 -33.84
CA ARG A 452 41.43 12.00 -34.27
C ARG A 452 42.42 12.50 -35.34
N ARG A 453 41.92 13.20 -36.37
CA ARG A 453 42.78 13.83 -37.38
C ARG A 453 43.73 14.86 -36.78
N ARG A 454 43.28 15.66 -35.81
CA ARG A 454 44.14 16.64 -35.12
C ARG A 454 45.23 15.95 -34.30
N GLN A 455 44.89 14.90 -33.56
CA GLN A 455 45.87 14.07 -32.86
C GLN A 455 46.93 13.51 -33.81
N GLU A 456 46.51 12.92 -34.94
CA GLU A 456 47.42 12.38 -35.96
C GLU A 456 48.36 13.46 -36.52
N LEU A 457 47.84 14.65 -36.83
CA LEU A 457 48.65 15.77 -37.33
C LEU A 457 49.67 16.27 -36.31
N ARG A 458 49.34 16.26 -35.01
CA ARG A 458 50.27 16.71 -33.95
C ARG A 458 51.26 15.64 -33.50
N GLN A 459 50.91 14.38 -33.64
CA GLN A 459 51.81 13.25 -33.38
C GLN A 459 52.73 12.96 -34.56
N SER A 460 52.36 13.35 -35.77
CA SER A 460 53.22 13.23 -36.94
C SER A 460 54.49 14.08 -36.73
N PRO A 461 55.69 13.48 -36.70
CA PRO A 461 56.91 14.25 -36.52
C PRO A 461 57.01 15.26 -37.66
N PHE A 462 57.36 16.50 -37.30
CA PHE A 462 57.57 17.65 -38.19
C PHE A 462 58.79 17.39 -39.12
N GLU A 463 58.75 16.37 -39.99
CA GLU A 463 59.87 16.00 -40.85
C GLU A 463 59.93 16.81 -42.16
N GLY A 464 58.99 17.74 -42.41
CA GLY A 464 58.83 18.39 -43.71
C GLY A 464 59.45 19.80 -43.89
N ALA A 465 59.92 20.47 -42.84
CA ALA A 465 60.22 21.91 -42.90
C ALA A 465 61.70 22.29 -42.68
N GLY A 466 62.64 21.38 -42.96
CA GLY A 466 64.08 21.61 -42.81
C GLY A 466 64.93 21.46 -44.09
N GLY A 467 64.31 21.42 -45.28
CA GLY A 467 64.99 21.00 -46.52
C GLY A 467 64.64 21.81 -47.76
N ALA A 468 64.56 23.14 -47.69
CA ALA A 468 64.40 23.95 -48.90
C ALA A 468 64.88 25.41 -48.73
N LEU A 469 66.11 25.66 -48.27
CA LEU A 469 66.69 27.03 -48.32
C LEU A 469 68.21 27.11 -48.60
N LEU A 470 68.89 26.05 -49.02
CA LEU A 470 70.29 26.15 -49.43
C LEU A 470 70.57 25.36 -50.71
N GLY A 471 70.59 26.06 -51.84
CA GLY A 471 71.28 25.61 -53.05
C GLY A 471 70.59 25.93 -54.37
N GLN A 472 70.60 27.19 -54.81
CA GLN A 472 70.97 27.52 -56.19
C GLN A 472 71.16 29.04 -56.37
N GLU A 473 72.33 29.53 -55.95
CA GLU A 473 73.01 30.54 -56.75
C GLU A 473 73.40 29.87 -58.08
N GLY A 474 72.62 30.14 -59.11
CA GLY A 474 72.78 29.61 -60.45
C GLY A 474 72.61 30.72 -61.48
N LEU A 475 73.69 31.49 -61.65
CA LEU A 475 74.22 32.01 -62.93
C LEU A 475 73.20 32.16 -64.09
N GLY A 476 72.63 33.36 -64.21
CA GLY A 476 72.06 33.87 -65.46
C GLY A 476 73.02 34.86 -66.12
N VAL A 477 73.89 34.36 -66.99
CA VAL A 477 74.69 35.16 -67.93
C VAL A 477 73.76 35.65 -69.04
N GLY A 478 73.62 36.96 -69.20
CA GLY A 478 73.05 37.58 -70.40
C GLY A 478 74.11 38.48 -71.05
N PRO A 479 74.36 38.38 -72.37
CA PRO A 479 75.15 39.38 -73.06
C PRO A 479 74.26 40.52 -73.57
N ALA A 480 74.64 41.76 -73.26
CA ALA A 480 74.26 42.95 -74.01
C ALA A 480 75.38 44.00 -73.85
N ASP A 481 76.07 44.22 -74.98
CA ASP A 481 77.05 45.24 -75.37
C ASP A 481 78.43 45.34 -74.68
#